data_AF-A0A6P1BX70-F1
#
_entry.id   AF-A0A6P1BX70-F1
#
_cell.length_a   1.000
_cell.length_b   1.000
_cell.length_c   1.000
_cell.angle_alpha   90.00
_cell.angle_beta   90.00
_cell.angle_gamma   90.00
#
_symmetry.space_group_name_H-M   'P 1'
#
loop_
_entity.id
_entity.type
_entity.pdbx_description
1 polymer ?
#
loop_
_entity_poly.entity_id
_entity_poly.type
_entity_poly.pdbx_seq_one_letter_code
_entity_poly.pdbx_strand_id
1 'polypeptide(L)'
;MLTNKRLIAAHFWLAFIVFGAALVLGAWQMFVRSPLNAWHFNPEFYYRSVTAHGSAMGYVFPTLIAMGFGYAITEASLEKALVGRRWAWAGFLLVAVGAVVAMIPVSLGLASVLYTFYPPMVGNPFYYIGVVMVVVGSWIWVALMVINFVIWKRENPGKPVPLAMYANVAGSLLWAWTAVGAALEILFLILPVALGLRSTIDAGLARVFFSWTLHAIVYFWLIPTYIAYYTIFPRAIGGRLYSDAMARISFILFVVVAMPIGVHHLFADPQVGAGIKFMHSVFTGLVALPTLLTVFTICASAEIASRLRGGQGAFGWIRSLPWSNPIMLATALSLVMLGFGGAGGLINMSYQLDATVHNTQWITGHFHLIFGGAIVIMYFAIAYDLWPHLTGRALDSFGLMRTQLWLWFIGMIVTTFPWHYV
;
A
#
# COMPACT_ATOMS: atom_id res chain seq x y z
N MET A 1 -9.46 20.59 13.95
CA MET A 1 -10.82 20.03 13.82
C MET A 1 -11.03 19.67 12.35
N LEU A 2 -11.48 18.44 12.03
CA LEU A 2 -11.71 18.03 10.64
C LEU A 2 -12.97 18.72 10.08
N THR A 3 -12.81 19.46 8.99
CA THR A 3 -13.90 20.19 8.30
C THR A 3 -14.53 19.31 7.23
N ASN A 4 -13.72 18.53 6.51
CA ASN A 4 -14.16 17.70 5.38
C ASN A 4 -14.52 16.25 5.76
N LYS A 5 -15.20 16.06 6.90
CA LYS A 5 -15.50 14.73 7.45
C LYS A 5 -16.22 13.80 6.48
N ARG A 6 -17.21 14.29 5.73
CA ARG A 6 -17.97 13.48 4.75
C ARG A 6 -17.11 12.96 3.61
N LEU A 7 -16.20 13.79 3.11
CA LEU A 7 -15.27 13.41 2.03
C LEU A 7 -14.33 12.31 2.52
N ILE A 8 -13.71 12.51 3.69
CA ILE A 8 -12.78 11.54 4.28
C ILE A 8 -13.53 10.23 4.57
N ALA A 9 -14.71 10.30 5.19
CA ALA A 9 -15.53 9.13 5.48
C ALA A 9 -15.94 8.38 4.19
N ALA A 10 -16.28 9.08 3.10
CA ALA A 10 -16.63 8.44 1.83
C ALA A 10 -15.46 7.61 1.26
N HIS A 11 -14.22 8.11 1.36
CA HIS A 11 -13.03 7.36 0.95
C HIS A 11 -12.87 6.08 1.76
N PHE A 12 -12.91 6.16 3.08
CA PHE A 12 -12.72 4.98 3.92
C PHE A 12 -13.88 3.98 3.81
N TRP A 13 -15.13 4.44 3.71
CA TRP A 13 -16.27 3.56 3.49
C TRP A 13 -16.12 2.78 2.18
N LEU A 14 -15.83 3.47 1.08
CA LEU A 14 -15.61 2.80 -0.21
C LEU A 14 -14.40 1.86 -0.14
N ALA A 15 -13.30 2.29 0.49
CA ALA A 15 -12.11 1.46 0.68
C ALA A 15 -12.45 0.15 1.39
N PHE A 16 -13.15 0.21 2.53
CA PHE A 16 -13.49 -0.99 3.31
C PHE A 16 -14.58 -1.85 2.66
N ILE A 17 -15.50 -1.28 1.88
CA ILE A 17 -16.46 -2.06 1.08
C ILE A 17 -15.72 -2.85 0.00
N VAL A 18 -14.83 -2.20 -0.75
CA VAL A 18 -14.01 -2.83 -1.79
C VAL A 18 -13.09 -3.89 -1.19
N PHE A 19 -12.47 -3.58 -0.04
CA PHE A 19 -11.68 -4.54 0.73
C PHE A 19 -12.50 -5.77 1.12
N GLY A 20 -13.69 -5.58 1.70
CA GLY A 20 -14.59 -6.68 2.07
C GLY A 20 -14.95 -7.58 0.89
N ALA A 21 -15.28 -6.99 -0.28
CA ALA A 21 -15.52 -7.76 -1.50
C ALA A 21 -14.25 -8.53 -1.95
N ALA A 22 -13.08 -7.90 -1.91
CA ALA A 22 -11.82 -8.54 -2.25
C ALA A 22 -11.46 -9.70 -1.30
N LEU A 23 -11.78 -9.61 -0.01
CA LEU A 23 -11.57 -10.70 0.95
C LEU A 23 -12.39 -11.95 0.60
N VAL A 24 -13.64 -11.77 0.19
CA VAL A 24 -14.49 -12.89 -0.26
C VAL A 24 -13.85 -13.57 -1.48
N LEU A 25 -13.32 -12.78 -2.43
CA LEU A 25 -12.61 -13.32 -3.59
C LEU A 25 -11.31 -14.06 -3.20
N GLY A 26 -10.55 -13.54 -2.24
CA GLY A 26 -9.35 -14.20 -1.71
C GLY A 26 -9.66 -15.52 -1.01
N ALA A 27 -10.71 -15.55 -0.19
CA ALA A 27 -11.20 -16.77 0.44
C ALA A 27 -11.65 -17.80 -0.61
N TRP A 28 -12.36 -17.36 -1.66
CA TRP A 28 -12.74 -18.20 -2.79
C TRP A 28 -11.53 -18.80 -3.51
N GLN A 29 -10.48 -18.01 -3.77
CA GLN A 29 -9.25 -18.51 -4.40
C GLN A 29 -8.62 -19.63 -3.57
N MET A 30 -8.63 -19.50 -2.25
CA MET A 30 -8.12 -20.53 -1.35
C MET A 30 -8.98 -21.78 -1.32
N PHE A 31 -10.30 -21.59 -1.22
CA PHE A 31 -11.24 -22.70 -1.24
C PHE A 31 -11.14 -23.53 -2.52
N VAL A 32 -11.13 -22.87 -3.69
CA VAL A 32 -11.10 -23.53 -5.00
C VAL A 32 -9.77 -24.23 -5.30
N ARG A 33 -8.65 -23.72 -4.76
CA ARG A 33 -7.35 -24.38 -4.86
C ARG A 33 -7.14 -25.48 -3.82
N SER A 34 -8.02 -25.60 -2.84
CA SER A 34 -7.86 -26.58 -1.77
C SER A 34 -8.30 -27.98 -2.24
N PRO A 35 -7.70 -29.05 -1.69
CA PRO A 35 -8.16 -30.42 -1.94
C PRO A 35 -9.64 -30.65 -1.58
N LEU A 36 -10.21 -29.80 -0.72
CA LEU A 36 -11.62 -29.86 -0.31
C LEU A 36 -12.59 -29.57 -1.46
N ASN A 37 -12.13 -28.94 -2.54
CA ASN A 37 -12.97 -28.57 -3.69
C ASN A 37 -12.32 -28.89 -5.05
N ALA A 38 -11.48 -29.92 -5.11
CA ALA A 38 -10.78 -30.30 -6.35
C ALA A 38 -11.74 -30.61 -7.53
N TRP A 39 -12.99 -30.99 -7.24
CA TRP A 39 -13.99 -31.43 -8.22
C TRP A 39 -14.75 -30.29 -8.90
N HIS A 40 -14.77 -29.08 -8.32
CA HIS A 40 -15.47 -27.91 -8.89
C HIS A 40 -14.51 -26.80 -9.35
N PHE A 41 -13.24 -27.12 -9.59
CA PHE A 41 -12.28 -26.15 -10.10
C PHE A 41 -12.69 -25.67 -11.50
N ASN A 42 -13.03 -24.38 -11.60
CA ASN A 42 -13.22 -23.69 -12.88
C ASN A 42 -12.09 -22.65 -13.05
N PRO A 43 -11.15 -22.86 -13.99
CA PRO A 43 -10.06 -21.93 -14.23
C PRO A 43 -10.53 -20.50 -14.52
N GLU A 44 -11.61 -20.35 -15.28
CA GLU A 44 -12.14 -19.04 -15.65
C GLU A 44 -12.60 -18.27 -14.40
N PHE A 45 -13.40 -18.88 -13.52
CA PHE A 45 -13.82 -18.23 -12.28
C PHE A 45 -12.65 -17.96 -11.33
N TYR A 46 -11.65 -18.84 -11.32
CA TYR A 46 -10.42 -18.61 -10.55
C TYR A 46 -9.68 -17.37 -11.06
N TYR A 47 -9.35 -17.28 -12.35
CA TYR A 47 -8.59 -16.15 -12.90
C TYR A 47 -9.38 -14.83 -12.92
N ARG A 48 -10.71 -14.88 -13.09
CA ARG A 48 -11.59 -13.71 -12.86
C ARG A 48 -11.48 -13.21 -11.42
N SER A 49 -11.54 -14.12 -10.44
CA SER A 49 -11.40 -13.80 -9.03
C SER A 49 -10.01 -13.20 -8.72
N VAL A 50 -8.93 -13.82 -9.21
CA VAL A 50 -7.57 -13.33 -8.99
C VAL A 50 -7.38 -11.94 -9.61
N THR A 51 -7.92 -11.71 -10.81
CA THR A 51 -7.88 -10.40 -11.47
C THR A 51 -8.62 -9.34 -10.68
N ALA A 52 -9.86 -9.62 -10.25
CA ALA A 52 -10.66 -8.70 -9.46
C ALA A 52 -10.02 -8.42 -8.08
N HIS A 53 -9.59 -9.47 -7.37
CA HIS A 53 -8.93 -9.34 -6.07
C HIS A 53 -7.65 -8.49 -6.17
N GLY A 54 -6.74 -8.85 -7.08
CA GLY A 54 -5.48 -8.13 -7.25
C GLY A 54 -5.68 -6.67 -7.66
N SER A 55 -6.63 -6.41 -8.56
CA SER A 55 -6.90 -5.03 -9.02
C SER A 55 -7.54 -4.17 -7.94
N ALA A 56 -8.51 -4.72 -7.21
CA ALA A 56 -9.15 -4.03 -6.09
C ALA A 56 -8.15 -3.73 -4.97
N MET A 57 -7.33 -4.72 -4.61
CA MET A 57 -6.33 -4.62 -3.55
C MET A 57 -5.10 -3.79 -3.93
N GLY A 58 -4.70 -3.80 -5.20
CA GLY A 58 -3.52 -3.06 -5.68
C GLY A 58 -3.79 -1.62 -6.07
N TYR A 59 -4.94 -1.34 -6.71
CA TYR A 59 -5.19 -0.02 -7.31
C TYR A 59 -6.25 0.80 -6.59
N VAL A 60 -7.30 0.16 -6.06
CA VAL A 60 -8.47 0.90 -5.54
C VAL A 60 -8.36 1.11 -4.03
N PHE A 61 -8.25 0.02 -3.27
CA PHE A 61 -8.25 0.04 -1.82
C PHE A 61 -7.16 0.95 -1.21
N PRO A 62 -5.85 0.74 -1.49
CA PRO A 62 -4.80 1.55 -0.89
C PRO A 62 -4.84 3.00 -1.38
N THR A 63 -5.26 3.24 -2.63
CA THR A 63 -5.42 4.59 -3.17
C THR A 63 -6.49 5.37 -2.41
N LEU A 64 -7.64 4.76 -2.14
CA LEU A 64 -8.70 5.38 -1.35
C LEU A 64 -8.23 5.66 0.09
N ILE A 65 -7.49 4.74 0.71
CA ILE A 65 -6.92 4.94 2.05
C ILE A 65 -5.91 6.09 2.05
N ALA A 66 -4.97 6.12 1.11
CA ALA A 66 -3.97 7.18 0.99
C ALA A 66 -4.61 8.55 0.74
N MET A 67 -5.62 8.62 -0.14
CA MET A 67 -6.36 9.84 -0.43
C MET A 67 -7.12 10.34 0.79
N GLY A 68 -7.94 9.48 1.39
CA GLY A 68 -8.75 9.82 2.56
C GLY A 68 -7.89 10.24 3.76
N PHE A 69 -6.85 9.46 4.07
CA PHE A 69 -5.92 9.77 5.15
C PHE A 69 -5.13 11.04 4.86
N GLY A 70 -4.68 11.24 3.62
CA GLY A 70 -3.96 12.44 3.22
C GLY A 70 -4.78 13.71 3.38
N TYR A 71 -6.09 13.69 3.08
CA TYR A 71 -6.97 14.82 3.37
C TYR A 71 -7.13 15.06 4.87
N ALA A 72 -7.27 14.00 5.67
CA ALA A 72 -7.34 14.10 7.13
C ALA A 72 -6.04 14.69 7.72
N ILE A 73 -4.88 14.21 7.27
CA ILE A 73 -3.55 14.73 7.63
C ILE A 73 -3.45 16.21 7.25
N THR A 74 -3.85 16.57 6.03
CA THR A 74 -3.79 17.96 5.57
C THR A 74 -4.54 18.87 6.53
N GLU A 75 -5.78 18.53 6.90
CA GLU A 75 -6.56 19.38 7.80
C GLU A 75 -6.08 19.35 9.25
N ALA A 76 -5.71 18.18 9.75
CA ALA A 76 -5.33 18.00 11.14
C ALA A 76 -3.95 18.57 11.45
N SER A 77 -2.97 18.37 10.55
CA SER A 77 -1.59 18.78 10.78
C SER A 77 -1.29 20.22 10.38
N LEU A 78 -1.97 20.75 9.35
CA LEU A 78 -1.83 22.16 8.96
C LEU A 78 -2.78 23.08 9.72
N GLU A 79 -3.73 22.50 10.46
CA GLU A 79 -4.78 23.21 11.22
C GLU A 79 -5.64 24.14 10.34
N LYS A 80 -5.86 23.74 9.09
CA LYS A 80 -6.60 24.52 8.09
C LYS A 80 -7.58 23.65 7.32
N ALA A 81 -8.63 24.25 6.80
CA ALA A 81 -9.52 23.57 5.87
C ALA A 81 -8.78 23.22 4.57
N LEU A 82 -9.08 22.05 4.00
CA LEU A 82 -8.52 21.61 2.74
C LEU A 82 -8.85 22.60 1.61
N VAL A 83 -7.82 23.17 0.98
CA VAL A 83 -7.97 23.94 -0.26
C VAL A 83 -8.20 22.96 -1.41
N GLY A 84 -9.19 23.26 -2.26
CA GLY A 84 -9.52 22.43 -3.43
C GLY A 84 -10.52 21.30 -3.15
N ARG A 85 -11.38 21.44 -2.14
CA ARG A 85 -12.44 20.46 -1.78
C ARG A 85 -13.24 19.91 -2.99
N ARG A 86 -13.61 20.76 -3.96
CA ARG A 86 -14.36 20.33 -5.15
C ARG A 86 -13.55 19.33 -5.99
N TRP A 87 -12.27 19.59 -6.17
CA TRP A 87 -11.33 18.70 -6.85
C TRP A 87 -11.12 17.40 -6.07
N ALA A 88 -11.12 17.46 -4.74
CA ALA A 88 -11.02 16.26 -3.91
C ALA A 88 -12.23 15.33 -4.10
N TRP A 89 -13.45 15.88 -4.23
CA TRP A 89 -14.63 15.10 -4.61
C TRP A 89 -14.56 14.58 -6.05
N ALA A 90 -14.06 15.38 -6.99
CA ALA A 90 -13.86 14.93 -8.37
C ALA A 90 -12.88 13.74 -8.45
N GLY A 91 -11.77 13.80 -7.73
CA GLY A 91 -10.82 12.69 -7.62
C GLY A 91 -11.45 11.43 -7.02
N PHE A 92 -12.21 11.56 -5.94
CA PHE A 92 -12.97 10.45 -5.36
C PHE A 92 -13.94 9.81 -6.36
N LEU A 93 -14.75 10.62 -7.04
CA LEU A 93 -15.71 10.14 -8.03
C LEU A 93 -15.01 9.44 -9.20
N LEU A 94 -13.88 9.98 -9.66
CA LEU A 94 -13.13 9.38 -10.75
C LEU A 94 -12.56 8.00 -10.36
N VAL A 95 -12.05 7.86 -9.12
CA VAL A 95 -11.61 6.56 -8.58
C VAL A 95 -12.79 5.59 -8.45
N ALA A 96 -13.93 6.05 -7.91
CA ALA A 96 -15.10 5.20 -7.70
C ALA A 96 -15.70 4.71 -9.02
N VAL A 97 -15.90 5.61 -9.98
CA VAL A 97 -16.40 5.26 -11.33
C VAL A 97 -15.37 4.41 -12.05
N GLY A 98 -14.09 4.75 -11.98
CA GLY A 98 -13.01 3.96 -12.57
C GLY A 98 -12.98 2.52 -12.07
N ALA A 99 -13.15 2.31 -10.77
CA ALA A 99 -13.25 0.98 -10.17
C ALA A 99 -14.44 0.19 -10.72
N VAL A 100 -15.62 0.80 -10.85
CA VAL A 100 -16.81 0.15 -11.43
C VAL A 100 -16.60 -0.18 -12.91
N VAL A 101 -16.13 0.78 -13.69
CA VAL A 101 -15.83 0.63 -15.12
C VAL A 101 -14.81 -0.49 -15.35
N ALA A 102 -13.80 -0.61 -14.48
CA ALA A 102 -12.82 -1.69 -14.56
C ALA A 102 -13.39 -3.06 -14.16
N MET A 103 -14.19 -3.12 -13.10
CA MET A 103 -14.66 -4.39 -12.54
C MET A 103 -15.80 -5.02 -13.36
N ILE A 104 -16.62 -4.25 -14.07
CA ILE A 104 -17.70 -4.82 -14.91
C ILE A 104 -17.15 -5.83 -15.95
N PRO A 105 -16.16 -5.48 -16.80
CA PRO A 105 -15.58 -6.45 -17.73
C PRO A 105 -14.93 -7.65 -17.04
N VAL A 106 -14.27 -7.46 -15.89
CA VAL A 106 -13.65 -8.56 -15.14
C VAL A 106 -14.73 -9.53 -14.64
N SER A 107 -15.82 -9.03 -14.07
CA SER A 107 -16.94 -9.85 -13.60
C SER A 107 -17.62 -10.61 -14.75
N LEU A 108 -17.74 -10.00 -15.93
CA LEU A 108 -18.27 -10.63 -17.13
C LEU A 108 -17.29 -11.62 -17.80
N GLY A 109 -16.03 -11.68 -17.34
CA GLY A 109 -14.98 -12.53 -17.92
C GLY A 109 -14.26 -11.98 -19.13
N LEU A 110 -14.55 -10.73 -19.49
CA LEU A 110 -14.00 -10.06 -20.66
C LEU A 110 -12.60 -9.49 -20.41
N ALA A 111 -12.09 -9.56 -19.17
CA ALA A 111 -10.78 -9.03 -18.79
C ALA A 111 -10.12 -9.86 -17.67
N SER A 112 -9.92 -11.16 -17.87
CA SER A 112 -9.24 -12.05 -16.91
C SER A 112 -7.72 -12.02 -17.06
N VAL A 113 -7.11 -10.84 -16.90
CA VAL A 113 -5.70 -10.56 -17.27
C VAL A 113 -4.78 -10.32 -16.06
N LEU A 114 -5.26 -10.61 -14.84
CA LEU A 114 -4.59 -10.29 -13.57
C LEU A 114 -4.42 -8.78 -13.36
N TYR A 115 -3.96 -8.41 -12.15
CA TYR A 115 -3.67 -7.01 -11.86
C TYR A 115 -2.46 -6.46 -12.64
N THR A 116 -1.58 -7.33 -13.17
CA THR A 116 -0.41 -6.91 -13.95
C THR A 116 -0.70 -6.73 -15.44
N PHE A 117 -1.80 -7.31 -15.95
CA PHE A 117 -2.25 -7.17 -17.33
C PHE A 117 -1.17 -7.29 -18.42
N TYR A 118 -0.22 -8.21 -18.20
CA TYR A 118 0.93 -8.36 -19.09
C TYR A 118 0.52 -8.81 -20.50
N PRO A 119 0.92 -8.07 -21.56
CA PRO A 119 0.79 -8.54 -22.93
C PRO A 119 1.55 -9.87 -23.16
N PRO A 120 1.12 -10.71 -24.12
CA PRO A 120 0.10 -10.44 -25.15
C PRO A 120 -1.36 -10.61 -24.69
N MET A 121 -1.62 -10.88 -23.41
CA MET A 121 -2.99 -11.00 -22.90
C MET A 121 -3.66 -9.61 -22.81
N VAL A 122 -4.49 -9.30 -23.81
CA VAL A 122 -5.26 -8.05 -23.86
C VAL A 122 -6.74 -8.34 -23.61
N GLY A 123 -7.30 -7.73 -22.58
CA GLY A 123 -8.72 -7.81 -22.22
C GLY A 123 -9.55 -6.68 -22.82
N ASN A 124 -10.78 -6.55 -22.34
CA ASN A 124 -11.69 -5.49 -22.75
C ASN A 124 -11.14 -4.08 -22.44
N PRO A 125 -11.27 -3.10 -23.37
CA PRO A 125 -10.75 -1.74 -23.19
C PRO A 125 -11.25 -1.01 -21.94
N PHE A 126 -12.48 -1.29 -21.48
CA PHE A 126 -13.02 -0.64 -20.29
C PHE A 126 -12.28 -1.02 -19.00
N TYR A 127 -11.65 -2.20 -18.94
CA TYR A 127 -10.79 -2.56 -17.81
C TYR A 127 -9.65 -1.54 -17.67
N TYR A 128 -8.93 -1.30 -18.77
CA TYR A 128 -7.79 -0.38 -18.83
C TYR A 128 -8.19 1.08 -18.63
N ILE A 129 -9.30 1.51 -19.23
CA ILE A 129 -9.86 2.86 -19.02
C ILE A 129 -10.18 3.08 -17.55
N GLY A 130 -10.82 2.10 -16.89
CA GLY A 130 -11.14 2.18 -15.47
C GLY A 130 -9.90 2.29 -14.59
N VAL A 131 -8.84 1.53 -14.86
CA VAL A 131 -7.55 1.64 -14.17
C VAL A 131 -6.93 3.03 -14.36
N VAL A 132 -6.92 3.57 -15.59
CA VAL A 132 -6.44 4.93 -15.87
C VAL A 132 -7.24 5.99 -15.12
N MET A 133 -8.57 5.83 -15.01
CA MET A 133 -9.41 6.73 -14.24
C MET A 133 -9.01 6.74 -12.76
N VAL A 134 -8.72 5.58 -12.17
CA VAL A 134 -8.21 5.50 -10.78
C VAL A 134 -6.88 6.26 -10.65
N VAL A 135 -5.94 6.06 -11.58
CA VAL A 135 -4.66 6.78 -11.60
C VAL A 135 -4.87 8.30 -11.72
N VAL A 136 -5.64 8.77 -12.71
CA VAL A 136 -5.88 10.20 -12.92
C VAL A 136 -6.62 10.82 -11.72
N GLY A 137 -7.58 10.10 -11.11
CA GLY A 137 -8.28 10.55 -9.91
C GLY A 137 -7.36 10.76 -8.73
N SER A 138 -6.39 9.88 -8.56
CA SER A 138 -5.36 10.01 -7.52
C SER A 138 -4.32 11.08 -7.82
N TRP A 139 -4.03 11.43 -9.09
CA TRP A 139 -3.17 12.58 -9.41
C TRP A 139 -3.80 13.92 -9.04
N ILE A 140 -5.13 14.03 -9.05
CA ILE A 140 -5.81 15.19 -8.47
C ILE A 140 -5.48 15.29 -6.97
N TRP A 141 -5.49 14.18 -6.24
CA TRP A 141 -5.05 14.15 -4.85
C TRP A 141 -3.59 14.59 -4.70
N VAL A 142 -2.67 14.09 -5.54
CA VAL A 142 -1.26 14.52 -5.51
C VAL A 142 -1.13 16.04 -5.65
N ALA A 143 -1.77 16.62 -6.65
CA ALA A 143 -1.76 18.06 -6.86
C ALA A 143 -2.28 18.81 -5.62
N LEU A 144 -3.36 18.34 -5.00
CA LEU A 144 -3.91 18.94 -3.79
C LEU A 144 -2.97 18.85 -2.59
N MET A 145 -2.23 17.75 -2.43
CA MET A 145 -1.25 17.60 -1.34
C MET A 145 -0.13 18.63 -1.48
N VAL A 146 0.40 18.80 -2.70
CA VAL A 146 1.44 19.79 -3.01
C VAL A 146 0.91 21.22 -2.83
N ILE A 147 -0.29 21.54 -3.34
CA ILE A 147 -0.88 22.87 -3.24
C ILE A 147 -1.06 23.28 -1.77
N ASN A 148 -1.65 22.43 -0.94
CA ASN A 148 -1.88 22.76 0.47
C ASN A 148 -0.56 22.90 1.25
N PHE A 149 0.45 22.08 0.93
CA PHE A 149 1.80 22.21 1.48
C PHE A 149 2.44 23.56 1.13
N VAL A 150 2.40 23.96 -0.14
CA VAL A 150 3.00 25.21 -0.62
C VAL A 150 2.30 26.42 -0.02
N ILE A 151 0.97 26.41 0.05
CA ILE A 151 0.18 27.48 0.69
C ILE A 151 0.61 27.64 2.15
N TRP A 152 0.63 26.54 2.91
CA TRP A 152 1.02 26.60 4.31
C TRP A 152 2.46 27.08 4.49
N LYS A 153 3.38 26.64 3.64
CA LYS A 153 4.79 27.05 3.71
C LYS A 153 4.99 28.54 3.39
N ARG A 154 4.22 29.10 2.45
CA ARG A 154 4.24 30.55 2.13
C ARG A 154 3.73 31.40 3.28
N GLU A 155 2.70 30.93 3.99
CA GLU A 155 2.13 31.62 5.14
C GLU A 155 2.96 31.45 6.43
N ASN A 156 3.86 30.46 6.46
CA ASN A 156 4.70 30.14 7.61
C ASN A 156 6.20 30.15 7.23
N PRO A 157 6.75 31.29 6.79
CA PRO A 157 8.17 31.40 6.45
C PRO A 157 9.04 31.02 7.66
N GLY A 158 10.13 30.29 7.40
CA GLY A 158 11.06 29.83 8.44
C GLY A 158 10.61 28.65 9.31
N LYS A 159 9.32 28.26 9.30
CA LYS A 159 8.84 27.12 10.11
C LYS A 159 8.97 25.79 9.36
N PRO A 160 9.43 24.70 9.99
CA PRO A 160 9.41 23.38 9.39
C PRO A 160 7.97 22.89 9.23
N VAL A 161 7.68 22.20 8.13
CA VAL A 161 6.36 21.65 7.86
C VAL A 161 6.10 20.48 8.83
N PRO A 162 4.89 20.36 9.43
CA PRO A 162 4.52 19.24 10.28
C PRO A 162 4.86 17.89 9.65
N LEU A 163 5.41 16.96 10.45
CA LEU A 163 5.94 15.68 9.97
C LEU A 163 4.92 14.88 9.16
N ALA A 164 3.66 14.83 9.62
CA ALA A 164 2.60 14.12 8.93
C ALA A 164 2.37 14.68 7.51
N MET A 165 2.26 16.01 7.35
CA MET A 165 2.09 16.63 6.04
C MET A 165 3.34 16.45 5.16
N TYR A 166 4.52 16.58 5.75
CA TYR A 166 5.79 16.36 5.05
C TYR A 166 5.85 14.96 4.42
N ALA A 167 5.56 13.93 5.21
CA ALA A 167 5.52 12.55 4.77
C ALA A 167 4.40 12.27 3.77
N ASN A 168 3.23 12.89 3.97
CA ASN A 168 2.09 12.75 3.07
C ASN A 168 2.38 13.33 1.67
N VAL A 169 3.07 14.49 1.60
CA VAL A 169 3.53 15.03 0.31
C VAL A 169 4.60 14.15 -0.31
N ALA A 170 5.58 13.68 0.47
CA ALA A 170 6.59 12.75 -0.02
C ALA A 170 5.96 11.50 -0.65
N GLY A 171 4.97 10.89 0.02
CA GLY A 171 4.20 9.78 -0.53
C GLY A 171 3.39 10.12 -1.78
N SER A 172 2.81 11.32 -1.84
CA SER A 172 2.07 11.77 -3.01
C SER A 172 2.98 11.98 -4.24
N LEU A 173 4.19 12.50 -4.03
CA LEU A 173 5.17 12.69 -5.10
C LEU A 173 5.76 11.36 -5.57
N LEU A 174 6.03 10.44 -4.63
CA LEU A 174 6.39 9.08 -4.96
C LEU A 174 5.32 8.44 -5.84
N TRP A 175 4.05 8.56 -5.48
CA TRP A 175 2.95 8.03 -6.29
C TRP A 175 2.84 8.70 -7.67
N ALA A 176 2.99 10.02 -7.76
CA ALA A 176 3.01 10.70 -9.05
C ALA A 176 4.08 10.15 -9.98
N TRP A 177 5.29 9.89 -9.48
CA TRP A 177 6.34 9.25 -10.27
C TRP A 177 6.00 7.80 -10.62
N THR A 178 5.63 7.01 -9.62
CA THR A 178 5.33 5.58 -9.74
C THR A 178 4.25 5.29 -10.77
N ALA A 179 3.17 6.06 -10.78
CA ALA A 179 2.01 5.80 -11.62
C ALA A 179 2.25 6.08 -13.12
N VAL A 180 3.33 6.80 -13.46
CA VAL A 180 3.68 7.12 -14.86
C VAL A 180 3.92 5.85 -15.68
N GLY A 181 4.63 4.85 -15.13
CA GLY A 181 4.93 3.60 -15.83
C GLY A 181 3.69 2.89 -16.38
N ALA A 182 2.75 2.56 -15.50
CA ALA A 182 1.48 1.93 -15.85
C ALA A 182 0.61 2.83 -16.73
N ALA A 183 0.61 4.16 -16.52
CA ALA A 183 -0.12 5.07 -17.38
C ALA A 183 0.43 5.06 -18.82
N LEU A 184 1.76 5.09 -18.99
CA LEU A 184 2.41 5.02 -20.30
C LEU A 184 2.14 3.69 -20.99
N GLU A 185 2.30 2.58 -20.26
CA GLU A 185 2.01 1.24 -20.76
C GLU A 185 0.56 1.13 -21.25
N ILE A 186 -0.40 1.50 -20.41
CA ILE A 186 -1.80 1.38 -20.75
C ILE A 186 -2.15 2.30 -21.94
N LEU A 187 -1.78 3.58 -21.88
CA LEU A 187 -2.22 4.55 -22.89
C LEU A 187 -1.56 4.36 -24.25
N PHE A 188 -0.27 3.99 -24.29
CA PHE A 188 0.50 3.94 -25.54
C PHE A 188 0.68 2.54 -26.11
N LEU A 189 0.57 1.48 -25.29
CA LEU A 189 0.78 0.11 -25.74
C LEU A 189 -0.53 -0.70 -25.70
N ILE A 190 -1.16 -0.82 -24.52
CA ILE A 190 -2.29 -1.75 -24.35
C ILE A 190 -3.58 -1.21 -24.97
N LEU A 191 -3.96 0.03 -24.66
CA LEU A 191 -5.25 0.59 -25.07
C LEU A 191 -5.40 0.71 -26.59
N PRO A 192 -4.37 1.11 -27.38
CA PRO A 192 -4.45 1.07 -28.84
C PRO A 192 -4.76 -0.33 -29.38
N VAL A 193 -4.22 -1.40 -28.77
CA VAL A 193 -4.52 -2.78 -29.18
C VAL A 193 -5.90 -3.21 -28.71
N ALA A 194 -6.27 -2.91 -27.46
CA ALA A 194 -7.59 -3.24 -26.91
C ALA A 194 -8.76 -2.56 -27.67
N LEU A 195 -8.50 -1.39 -28.27
CA LEU A 195 -9.46 -0.67 -29.12
C LEU A 195 -9.41 -1.09 -30.61
N GLY A 196 -8.52 -2.01 -31.00
CA GLY A 196 -8.36 -2.45 -32.38
C GLY A 196 -7.64 -1.44 -33.30
N LEU A 197 -6.99 -0.41 -32.73
CA LEU A 197 -6.23 0.60 -33.49
C LEU A 197 -4.82 0.11 -33.89
N ARG A 198 -4.30 -0.93 -33.21
CA ARG A 198 -3.04 -1.61 -33.54
C ARG A 198 -3.21 -3.12 -33.40
N SER A 199 -2.49 -3.88 -34.22
CA SER A 199 -2.50 -5.35 -34.20
C SER A 199 -1.27 -5.96 -33.52
N THR A 200 -0.26 -5.16 -33.19
CA THR A 200 0.98 -5.61 -32.56
C THR A 200 1.25 -4.85 -31.27
N ILE A 201 1.90 -5.52 -30.31
CA ILE A 201 2.32 -4.96 -29.03
C ILE A 201 3.70 -5.50 -28.65
N ASP A 202 4.58 -4.60 -28.20
CA ASP A 202 5.87 -4.99 -27.63
C ASP A 202 5.68 -5.38 -26.16
N ALA A 203 5.60 -6.69 -25.90
CA ALA A 203 5.42 -7.22 -24.56
C ALA A 203 6.62 -6.96 -23.63
N GLY A 204 7.84 -6.89 -24.18
CA GLY A 204 9.04 -6.58 -23.40
C GLY A 204 9.02 -5.14 -22.91
N LEU A 205 8.73 -4.20 -23.81
CA LEU A 205 8.59 -2.80 -23.46
C LEU A 205 7.43 -2.55 -22.48
N ALA A 206 6.30 -3.22 -22.68
CA ALA A 206 5.16 -3.15 -21.76
C ALA A 206 5.55 -3.54 -20.33
N ARG A 207 6.25 -4.69 -20.18
CA ARG A 207 6.76 -5.14 -18.87
C ARG A 207 7.78 -4.18 -18.27
N VAL A 208 8.63 -3.56 -19.07
CA VAL A 208 9.56 -2.51 -18.59
C VAL A 208 8.80 -1.30 -18.06
N PHE A 209 7.82 -0.79 -18.79
CA PHE A 209 6.96 0.32 -18.32
C PHE A 209 6.16 -0.07 -17.07
N PHE A 210 5.59 -1.27 -17.02
CA PHE A 210 4.89 -1.73 -15.82
C PHE A 210 5.84 -1.86 -14.64
N SER A 211 7.07 -2.37 -14.83
CA SER A 211 8.04 -2.58 -13.75
C SER A 211 8.40 -1.29 -13.00
N TRP A 212 8.39 -0.16 -13.70
CA TRP A 212 8.55 1.16 -13.10
C TRP A 212 7.48 1.38 -12.03
N THR A 213 6.22 1.06 -12.33
CA THR A 213 5.13 1.13 -11.35
C THR A 213 5.19 -0.01 -10.34
N LEU A 214 5.38 -1.25 -10.80
CA LEU A 214 5.16 -2.48 -10.04
C LEU A 214 5.97 -2.52 -8.74
N HIS A 215 7.20 -2.02 -8.75
CA HIS A 215 7.96 -1.97 -7.53
C HIS A 215 7.59 -0.77 -6.66
N ALA A 216 7.58 0.42 -7.24
CA ALA A 216 7.44 1.65 -6.45
C ALA A 216 6.02 1.83 -5.88
N ILE A 217 5.02 1.13 -6.41
CA ILE A 217 3.63 1.15 -5.93
C ILE A 217 3.50 0.54 -4.53
N VAL A 218 4.36 -0.43 -4.18
CA VAL A 218 4.31 -1.04 -2.85
C VAL A 218 4.70 -0.07 -1.75
N TYR A 219 5.58 0.88 -2.05
CA TYR A 219 5.93 1.95 -1.12
C TYR A 219 4.81 2.98 -1.01
N PHE A 220 4.13 3.31 -2.10
CA PHE A 220 2.93 4.13 -2.04
C PHE A 220 1.89 3.52 -1.07
N TRP A 221 1.67 2.21 -1.14
CA TRP A 221 0.82 1.50 -0.18
C TRP A 221 1.35 1.59 1.26
N LEU A 222 2.67 1.54 1.43
CA LEU A 222 3.34 1.55 2.73
C LEU A 222 3.35 2.92 3.41
N ILE A 223 3.38 4.03 2.66
CA ILE A 223 3.53 5.37 3.24
C ILE A 223 2.46 5.71 4.29
N PRO A 224 1.14 5.49 4.07
CA PRO A 224 0.13 5.71 5.10
C PRO A 224 0.44 4.98 6.41
N THR A 225 0.88 3.73 6.32
CA THR A 225 1.30 2.91 7.47
C THR A 225 2.49 3.53 8.19
N TYR A 226 3.50 4.01 7.45
CA TYR A 226 4.66 4.66 8.05
C TYR A 226 4.32 6.00 8.69
N ILE A 227 3.42 6.78 8.09
CA ILE A 227 2.91 8.01 8.72
C ILE A 227 2.24 7.66 10.05
N ALA A 228 1.42 6.61 10.10
CA ALA A 228 0.79 6.15 11.33
C ALA A 228 1.82 5.69 12.38
N TYR A 229 2.85 4.94 11.98
CA TYR A 229 3.96 4.59 12.87
C TYR A 229 4.63 5.81 13.47
N TYR A 230 4.94 6.83 12.68
CA TYR A 230 5.69 7.98 13.16
C TYR A 230 4.83 8.99 13.93
N THR A 231 3.54 9.06 13.65
CA THR A 231 2.69 10.17 14.10
C THR A 231 1.50 9.76 14.96
N ILE A 232 1.02 8.52 14.87
CA ILE A 232 -0.11 8.01 15.66
C ILE A 232 0.42 7.15 16.81
N PHE A 233 1.26 6.16 16.52
CA PHE A 233 1.71 5.16 17.49
C PHE A 233 2.38 5.75 18.74
N PRO A 234 3.37 6.67 18.67
CA PRO A 234 4.04 7.17 19.86
C PRO A 234 3.08 7.88 20.82
N ARG A 235 2.10 8.61 20.27
CA ARG A 235 1.04 9.25 21.06
C ARG A 235 0.11 8.23 21.69
N ALA A 236 -0.29 7.20 20.93
CA ALA A 236 -1.21 6.16 21.41
C ALA A 236 -0.66 5.37 22.61
N ILE A 237 0.66 5.19 22.69
CA ILE A 237 1.31 4.52 23.83
C ILE A 237 1.67 5.46 24.99
N GLY A 238 1.30 6.74 24.90
CA GLY A 238 1.64 7.77 25.89
C GLY A 238 3.12 8.16 25.88
N GLY A 239 3.82 7.93 24.77
CA GLY A 239 5.23 8.27 24.57
C GLY A 239 5.44 9.46 23.64
N ARG A 240 6.68 9.62 23.19
CA ARG A 240 7.07 10.59 22.17
C ARG A 240 7.86 9.89 21.09
N LEU A 241 7.84 10.46 19.89
CA LEU A 241 8.68 9.98 18.80
C LEU A 241 10.16 10.18 19.18
N TYR A 242 10.98 9.15 18.99
CA TYR A 242 12.40 9.18 19.29
C TYR A 242 13.15 10.27 18.50
N SER A 243 12.87 10.41 17.19
CA SER A 243 13.52 11.43 16.36
C SER A 243 12.66 11.86 15.17
N ASP A 244 12.30 13.14 15.12
CA ASP A 244 11.64 13.77 13.96
C ASP A 244 12.58 13.79 12.73
N ALA A 245 13.87 14.06 12.95
CA ALA A 245 14.87 14.10 11.87
C ALA A 245 15.03 12.73 11.20
N MET A 246 15.12 11.65 11.98
CA MET A 246 15.19 10.29 11.40
C MET A 246 13.93 9.95 10.62
N ALA A 247 12.75 10.33 11.11
CA ALA A 247 11.51 10.12 10.38
C ALA A 247 11.54 10.83 9.01
N ARG A 248 11.96 12.10 8.97
CA ARG A 248 12.09 12.85 7.71
C ARG A 248 13.10 12.22 6.76
N ILE A 249 14.26 11.82 7.27
CA ILE A 249 15.29 11.14 6.48
C ILE A 249 14.73 9.85 5.86
N SER A 250 13.99 9.04 6.63
CA SER A 250 13.35 7.83 6.10
C SER A 250 12.42 8.14 4.92
N PHE A 251 11.60 9.19 5.01
CA PHE A 251 10.71 9.58 3.90
C PHE A 251 11.46 10.13 2.68
N ILE A 252 12.55 10.88 2.89
CA ILE A 252 13.43 11.31 1.78
C ILE A 252 14.01 10.09 1.09
N LEU A 253 14.54 9.14 1.86
CA LEU A 253 15.11 7.91 1.33
C LEU A 253 14.06 7.14 0.52
N PHE A 254 12.84 6.96 1.04
CA PHE A 254 11.78 6.33 0.24
C PHE A 254 11.55 7.03 -1.10
N VAL A 255 11.49 8.36 -1.13
CA VAL A 255 11.31 9.07 -2.41
C VAL A 255 12.51 8.86 -3.33
N VAL A 256 13.74 8.98 -2.83
CA VAL A 256 14.94 8.94 -3.66
C VAL A 256 15.28 7.54 -4.13
N VAL A 257 15.35 6.57 -3.21
CA VAL A 257 15.82 5.22 -3.51
C VAL A 257 14.74 4.34 -4.13
N ALA A 258 13.44 4.67 -3.96
CA ALA A 258 12.37 3.88 -4.58
C ALA A 258 12.17 4.17 -6.09
N MET A 259 12.77 5.23 -6.64
CA MET A 259 12.54 5.63 -8.04
C MET A 259 13.18 4.69 -9.08
N PRO A 260 14.46 4.26 -8.97
CA PRO A 260 15.14 3.53 -10.05
C PRO A 260 15.36 2.04 -9.74
N ILE A 261 14.31 1.30 -9.39
CA ILE A 261 14.47 -0.09 -8.89
C ILE A 261 13.50 -1.12 -9.46
N GLY A 262 12.58 -0.72 -10.35
CA GLY A 262 11.57 -1.61 -10.94
C GLY A 262 12.10 -2.87 -11.63
N VAL A 263 13.30 -2.81 -12.22
CA VAL A 263 13.91 -3.90 -13.00
C VAL A 263 14.13 -5.18 -12.20
N HIS A 264 14.13 -5.17 -10.86
CA HIS A 264 14.24 -6.44 -10.16
C HIS A 264 13.04 -7.38 -10.38
N HIS A 265 11.88 -6.85 -10.78
CA HIS A 265 10.75 -7.69 -11.21
C HIS A 265 10.97 -8.32 -12.60
N LEU A 266 12.06 -7.93 -13.27
CA LEU A 266 12.44 -8.35 -14.62
C LEU A 266 13.76 -9.13 -14.60
N PHE A 267 14.20 -9.69 -13.46
CA PHE A 267 15.44 -10.46 -13.40
C PHE A 267 15.43 -11.67 -14.34
N ALA A 268 14.27 -12.32 -14.52
CA ALA A 268 14.09 -13.42 -15.46
C ALA A 268 13.89 -12.97 -16.92
N ASP A 269 13.66 -11.68 -17.18
CA ASP A 269 13.27 -11.19 -18.51
C ASP A 269 14.48 -11.08 -19.45
N PRO A 270 14.45 -11.69 -20.65
CA PRO A 270 15.58 -11.65 -21.58
C PRO A 270 15.82 -10.26 -22.19
N GLN A 271 14.84 -9.35 -22.14
CA GLN A 271 14.90 -8.02 -22.76
C GLN A 271 15.76 -7.03 -21.98
N VAL A 272 16.15 -7.35 -20.74
CA VAL A 272 16.99 -6.47 -19.91
C VAL A 272 18.38 -7.08 -19.75
N GLY A 273 19.42 -6.28 -20.04
CA GLY A 273 20.80 -6.71 -19.90
C GLY A 273 21.20 -6.99 -18.46
N ALA A 274 22.08 -7.98 -18.26
CA ALA A 274 22.53 -8.43 -16.93
C ALA A 274 23.15 -7.30 -16.08
N GLY A 275 23.86 -6.36 -16.69
CA GLY A 275 24.45 -5.20 -15.99
C GLY A 275 23.39 -4.29 -15.35
N ILE A 276 22.29 -4.02 -16.06
CA ILE A 276 21.18 -3.21 -15.53
C ILE A 276 20.45 -3.96 -14.41
N LYS A 277 20.23 -5.28 -14.58
CA LYS A 277 19.66 -6.13 -13.53
C LYS A 277 20.49 -6.08 -12.24
N PHE A 278 21.80 -6.30 -12.35
CA PHE A 278 22.69 -6.24 -11.19
C PHE A 278 22.67 -4.87 -10.50
N MET A 279 22.75 -3.78 -11.28
CA MET A 279 22.68 -2.42 -10.74
C MET A 279 21.38 -2.17 -9.96
N HIS A 280 20.22 -2.57 -10.53
CA HIS A 280 18.93 -2.43 -9.85
C HIS A 280 18.80 -3.35 -8.63
N SER A 281 19.44 -4.52 -8.61
CA SER A 281 19.53 -5.37 -7.41
C SER A 281 20.21 -4.62 -6.26
N VAL A 282 21.36 -3.97 -6.52
CA VAL A 282 22.08 -3.18 -5.52
C VAL A 282 21.24 -2.00 -5.02
N PHE A 283 20.62 -1.24 -5.92
CA PHE A 283 19.75 -0.12 -5.53
C PHE A 283 18.51 -0.56 -4.75
N THR A 284 17.94 -1.72 -5.09
CA THR A 284 16.82 -2.29 -4.32
C THR A 284 17.26 -2.62 -2.88
N GLY A 285 18.49 -3.13 -2.71
CA GLY A 285 19.10 -3.34 -1.40
C GLY A 285 19.12 -2.09 -0.52
N LEU A 286 19.37 -0.91 -1.11
CA LEU A 286 19.36 0.36 -0.37
C LEU A 286 17.99 0.73 0.20
N VAL A 287 16.90 0.17 -0.33
CA VAL A 287 15.54 0.46 0.16
C VAL A 287 15.22 -0.28 1.46
N ALA A 288 16.07 -1.24 1.86
CA ALA A 288 16.01 -1.77 3.22
C ALA A 288 16.36 -0.70 4.28
N LEU A 289 17.20 0.30 3.94
CA LEU A 289 17.65 1.33 4.88
C LEU A 289 16.50 2.14 5.51
N PRO A 290 15.58 2.77 4.75
CA PRO A 290 14.47 3.52 5.36
C PRO A 290 13.57 2.63 6.22
N THR A 291 13.41 1.36 5.86
CA THR A 291 12.68 0.37 6.67
C THR A 291 13.39 0.10 8.00
N LEU A 292 14.70 -0.17 7.97
CA LEU A 292 15.50 -0.41 9.18
C LEU A 292 15.53 0.81 10.12
N LEU A 293 15.68 2.01 9.55
CA LEU A 293 15.58 3.26 10.31
C LEU A 293 14.21 3.42 10.96
N THR A 294 13.14 3.03 10.26
CA THR A 294 11.78 3.05 10.80
C THR A 294 11.64 2.08 11.95
N VAL A 295 11.97 0.81 11.75
CA VAL A 295 11.89 -0.22 12.80
C VAL A 295 12.67 0.23 14.04
N PHE A 296 13.91 0.69 13.87
CA PHE A 296 14.72 1.20 14.99
C PHE A 296 14.03 2.36 15.70
N THR A 297 13.59 3.38 14.96
CA THR A 297 12.97 4.58 15.55
C THR A 297 11.70 4.25 16.32
N ILE A 298 10.87 3.35 15.79
CA ILE A 298 9.60 2.96 16.42
C ILE A 298 9.84 2.08 17.65
N CYS A 299 10.75 1.12 17.57
CA CYS A 299 11.16 0.32 18.74
C CYS A 299 11.78 1.19 19.84
N ALA A 300 12.66 2.12 19.50
CA ALA A 300 13.24 3.06 20.46
C ALA A 300 12.17 3.95 21.12
N SER A 301 11.21 4.44 20.34
CA SER A 301 10.07 5.21 20.87
C SER A 301 9.22 4.39 21.84
N ALA A 302 8.98 3.11 21.52
CA ALA A 302 8.25 2.19 22.38
C ALA A 302 9.01 1.87 23.67
N GLU A 303 10.31 1.58 23.56
CA GLU A 303 11.17 1.29 24.69
C GLU A 303 11.25 2.47 25.66
N ILE A 304 11.44 3.69 25.17
CA ILE A 304 11.44 4.90 26.00
C ILE A 304 10.09 5.05 26.75
N ALA A 305 8.98 4.93 26.03
CA ALA A 305 7.64 5.04 26.63
C ALA A 305 7.40 3.96 27.70
N SER A 306 7.90 2.75 27.45
CA SER A 306 7.85 1.63 28.40
C SER A 306 8.74 1.85 29.62
N ARG A 307 9.97 2.34 29.45
CA ARG A 307 10.90 2.62 30.56
C ARG A 307 10.34 3.68 31.50
N LEU A 308 9.66 4.69 30.95
CA LEU A 308 8.90 5.68 31.74
C LEU A 308 7.71 5.07 32.51
N ARG A 309 7.22 3.89 32.10
CA ARG A 309 6.19 3.11 32.80
C ARG A 309 6.76 2.06 33.77
N GLY A 310 8.07 2.12 34.06
CA GLY A 310 8.73 1.18 34.97
C GLY A 310 9.21 -0.11 34.31
N GLY A 311 9.24 -0.19 32.99
CA GLY A 311 9.87 -1.31 32.27
C GLY A 311 11.38 -1.41 32.54
N GLN A 312 11.86 -2.58 32.97
CA GLN A 312 13.27 -2.80 33.34
C GLN A 312 13.92 -3.95 32.56
N GLY A 313 15.25 -4.00 32.59
CA GLY A 313 16.05 -5.06 31.97
C GLY A 313 15.97 -5.09 30.44
N ALA A 314 16.47 -6.18 29.87
CA ALA A 314 16.52 -6.38 28.42
C ALA A 314 15.15 -6.69 27.79
N PHE A 315 14.25 -7.34 28.54
CA PHE A 315 12.94 -7.79 28.03
C PHE A 315 11.74 -7.33 28.87
N GLY A 316 11.96 -6.80 30.08
CA GLY A 316 10.86 -6.33 30.93
C GLY A 316 10.15 -5.09 30.39
N TRP A 317 10.83 -4.32 29.54
CA TRP A 317 10.22 -3.18 28.84
C TRP A 317 9.05 -3.64 27.94
N ILE A 318 9.21 -4.74 27.20
CA ILE A 318 8.17 -5.29 26.31
C ILE A 318 6.89 -5.57 27.09
N ARG A 319 6.98 -6.19 28.27
CA ARG A 319 5.81 -6.54 29.10
C ARG A 319 5.06 -5.32 29.64
N SER A 320 5.76 -4.22 29.88
CA SER A 320 5.19 -2.97 30.42
C SER A 320 4.51 -2.08 29.36
N LEU A 321 4.58 -2.44 28.08
CA LEU A 321 3.86 -1.75 27.01
C LEU A 321 2.34 -1.93 27.17
N PRO A 322 1.52 -0.96 26.73
CA PRO A 322 0.07 -1.01 26.90
C PRO A 322 -0.59 -1.95 25.88
N TRP A 323 -0.42 -3.28 26.02
CA TRP A 323 -0.95 -4.30 25.10
C TRP A 323 -2.48 -4.35 25.00
N SER A 324 -3.19 -3.76 25.96
CA SER A 324 -4.64 -3.57 25.88
C SER A 324 -5.05 -2.49 24.88
N ASN A 325 -4.13 -1.58 24.50
CA ASN A 325 -4.36 -0.55 23.49
C ASN A 325 -4.29 -1.18 22.08
N PRO A 326 -5.36 -1.10 21.26
CA PRO A 326 -5.38 -1.66 19.91
C PRO A 326 -4.30 -1.11 18.96
N ILE A 327 -3.90 0.16 19.10
CA ILE A 327 -2.84 0.76 18.25
C ILE A 327 -1.46 0.21 18.62
N MET A 328 -1.21 -0.03 19.92
CA MET A 328 0.01 -0.72 20.39
C MET A 328 0.08 -2.13 19.80
N LEU A 329 -1.01 -2.88 19.93
CA LEU A 329 -1.09 -4.24 19.41
C LEU A 329 -0.93 -4.26 17.87
N ALA A 330 -1.67 -3.43 17.16
CA ALA A 330 -1.60 -3.34 15.70
C ALA A 330 -0.17 -3.02 15.22
N THR A 331 0.49 -2.05 15.85
CA THR A 331 1.87 -1.68 15.48
C THR A 331 2.84 -2.84 15.70
N ALA A 332 2.75 -3.54 16.83
CA ALA A 332 3.60 -4.70 17.11
C ALA A 332 3.38 -5.83 16.10
N LEU A 333 2.13 -6.25 15.88
CA LEU A 333 1.78 -7.30 14.92
C LEU A 333 2.20 -6.94 13.49
N SER A 334 2.03 -5.67 13.13
CA SER A 334 2.44 -5.13 11.84
C SER A 334 3.96 -5.17 11.65
N LEU A 335 4.74 -4.79 12.65
CA LEU A 335 6.21 -4.86 12.59
C LEU A 335 6.72 -6.31 12.52
N VAL A 336 6.05 -7.25 13.20
CA VAL A 336 6.38 -8.69 13.09
C VAL A 336 6.15 -9.18 11.67
N MET A 337 4.99 -8.85 11.07
CA MET A 337 4.68 -9.18 9.67
C MET A 337 5.67 -8.53 8.69
N LEU A 338 6.02 -7.27 8.93
CA LEU A 338 7.02 -6.54 8.15
C LEU A 338 8.41 -7.20 8.25
N GLY A 339 8.77 -7.76 9.41
CA GLY A 339 10.01 -8.50 9.60
C GLY A 339 10.09 -9.75 8.73
N PHE A 340 9.08 -10.62 8.81
CA PHE A 340 9.02 -11.84 7.99
C PHE A 340 8.94 -11.53 6.49
N GLY A 341 8.02 -10.63 6.11
CA GLY A 341 7.91 -10.18 4.73
C GLY A 341 9.21 -9.54 4.24
N GLY A 342 9.83 -8.66 5.03
CA GLY A 342 11.06 -7.96 4.67
C GLY A 342 12.23 -8.91 4.41
N ALA A 343 12.38 -9.95 5.23
CA ALA A 343 13.37 -11.00 5.01
C ALA A 343 13.15 -11.72 3.67
N GLY A 344 11.90 -12.06 3.32
CA GLY A 344 11.58 -12.62 2.00
C GLY A 344 11.91 -11.67 0.85
N GLY A 345 11.70 -10.36 1.04
CA GLY A 345 12.01 -9.35 0.04
C GLY A 345 13.51 -9.19 -0.22
N LEU A 346 14.35 -9.37 0.81
CA LEU A 346 15.82 -9.40 0.67
C LEU A 346 16.28 -10.56 -0.22
N ILE A 347 15.60 -11.71 -0.15
CA ILE A 347 15.86 -12.85 -1.04
C ILE A 347 15.43 -12.50 -2.48
N ASN A 348 14.21 -11.97 -2.67
CA ASN A 348 13.68 -11.63 -4.00
C ASN A 348 14.51 -10.56 -4.73
N MET A 349 15.03 -9.57 -4.00
CA MET A 349 15.86 -8.53 -4.62
C MET A 349 17.30 -8.99 -4.92
N SER A 350 17.72 -10.14 -4.38
CA SER A 350 19.06 -10.68 -4.52
C SER A 350 19.17 -11.44 -5.83
N TYR A 351 19.47 -10.73 -6.92
CA TYR A 351 19.48 -11.17 -8.32
C TYR A 351 19.48 -12.69 -8.58
N GLN A 352 20.54 -13.42 -8.18
CA GLN A 352 20.64 -14.86 -8.45
C GLN A 352 19.74 -15.73 -7.55
N LEU A 353 19.48 -15.30 -6.31
CA LEU A 353 18.54 -15.98 -5.42
C LEU A 353 17.10 -15.84 -5.91
N ASP A 354 16.73 -14.75 -6.59
CA ASP A 354 15.38 -14.61 -7.16
C ASP A 354 15.05 -15.77 -8.11
N ALA A 355 16.02 -16.28 -8.87
CA ALA A 355 15.81 -17.36 -9.83
C ALA A 355 15.25 -18.65 -9.18
N THR A 356 15.45 -18.87 -7.88
CA THR A 356 14.91 -20.05 -7.18
C THR A 356 13.48 -19.86 -6.66
N VAL A 357 13.01 -18.62 -6.57
CA VAL A 357 11.71 -18.25 -6.00
C VAL A 357 10.79 -17.48 -6.96
N HIS A 358 11.29 -17.07 -8.11
CA HIS A 358 10.57 -16.27 -9.10
C HIS A 358 9.29 -16.98 -9.57
N ASN A 359 8.17 -16.27 -9.55
CA ASN A 359 6.83 -16.77 -9.90
C ASN A 359 6.34 -18.00 -9.10
N THR A 360 6.96 -18.34 -7.97
CA THR A 360 6.44 -19.37 -7.05
C THR A 360 5.50 -18.78 -6.00
N GLN A 361 4.96 -19.63 -5.12
CA GLN A 361 4.12 -19.16 -4.01
C GLN A 361 4.90 -18.32 -2.99
N TRP A 362 6.23 -18.40 -2.98
CA TRP A 362 7.10 -17.56 -2.17
C TRP A 362 6.81 -16.07 -2.39
N ILE A 363 6.70 -15.62 -3.64
CA ILE A 363 6.41 -14.21 -3.98
C ILE A 363 5.04 -13.81 -3.42
N THR A 364 4.06 -14.70 -3.53
CA THR A 364 2.71 -14.47 -3.00
C THR A 364 2.73 -14.38 -1.47
N GLY A 365 3.46 -15.27 -0.80
CA GLY A 365 3.63 -15.27 0.66
C GLY A 365 4.33 -14.04 1.18
N HIS A 366 5.49 -13.69 0.60
CA HIS A 366 6.23 -12.47 0.89
C HIS A 366 5.32 -11.24 0.83
N PHE A 367 4.60 -11.10 -0.29
CA PHE A 367 3.80 -9.92 -0.52
C PHE A 367 2.57 -9.83 0.39
N HIS A 368 1.93 -10.97 0.72
CA HIS A 368 0.84 -10.99 1.68
C HIS A 368 1.30 -10.64 3.10
N LEU A 369 2.52 -11.01 3.51
CA LEU A 369 3.09 -10.58 4.80
C LEU A 369 3.32 -9.07 4.84
N ILE A 370 3.83 -8.48 3.76
CA ILE A 370 4.04 -7.02 3.67
C ILE A 370 2.70 -6.28 3.56
N PHE A 371 1.97 -6.50 2.47
CA PHE A 371 0.78 -5.73 2.15
C PHE A 371 -0.41 -6.15 3.01
N GLY A 372 -0.85 -7.40 2.87
CA GLY A 372 -1.98 -7.90 3.64
C GLY A 372 -1.71 -7.99 5.14
N GLY A 373 -0.46 -8.17 5.57
CA GLY A 373 -0.05 -8.19 6.97
C GLY A 373 0.21 -6.77 7.48
N ALA A 374 1.45 -6.30 7.31
CA ALA A 374 1.88 -5.03 7.90
C ALA A 374 1.04 -3.82 7.46
N ILE A 375 0.81 -3.66 6.15
CA ILE A 375 0.11 -2.47 5.64
C ILE A 375 -1.36 -2.47 6.06
N VAL A 376 -2.09 -3.55 5.82
CA VAL A 376 -3.54 -3.61 6.15
C VAL A 376 -3.80 -3.56 7.66
N ILE A 377 -2.97 -4.19 8.51
CA ILE A 377 -3.09 -4.07 9.96
C ILE A 377 -3.04 -2.59 10.39
N MET A 378 -2.13 -1.81 9.79
CA MET A 378 -2.01 -0.39 10.10
C MET A 378 -3.09 0.46 9.44
N TYR A 379 -3.69 0.02 8.34
CA TYR A 379 -4.91 0.65 7.81
C TYR A 379 -6.08 0.50 8.77
N PHE A 380 -6.20 -0.66 9.46
CA PHE A 380 -7.15 -0.79 10.56
C PHE A 380 -6.83 0.19 11.70
N ALA A 381 -5.56 0.31 12.10
CA ALA A 381 -5.16 1.26 13.14
C ALA A 381 -5.47 2.72 12.77
N ILE A 382 -5.22 3.12 11.51
CA ILE A 382 -5.59 4.44 10.99
C ILE A 382 -7.11 4.63 11.05
N ALA A 383 -7.90 3.61 10.69
CA ALA A 383 -9.35 3.67 10.79
C ALA A 383 -9.82 3.82 12.25
N TYR A 384 -9.25 3.05 13.19
CA TYR A 384 -9.59 3.17 14.63
C TYR A 384 -9.33 4.59 15.16
N ASP A 385 -8.23 5.21 14.75
CA ASP A 385 -7.87 6.58 15.14
C ASP A 385 -8.80 7.62 14.50
N LEU A 386 -9.12 7.49 13.21
CA LEU A 386 -9.89 8.50 12.48
C LEU A 386 -11.41 8.40 12.66
N TRP A 387 -11.97 7.19 12.76
CA TRP A 387 -13.43 7.00 12.77
C TRP A 387 -14.17 7.83 13.82
N PRO A 388 -13.67 7.91 15.08
CA PRO A 388 -14.32 8.73 16.11
C PRO A 388 -14.37 10.21 15.73
N HIS A 389 -13.32 10.72 15.09
CA HIS A 389 -13.25 12.12 14.64
C HIS A 389 -14.21 12.41 13.47
N LEU A 390 -14.44 11.42 12.62
CA LEU A 390 -15.31 11.52 11.43
C LEU A 390 -16.80 11.38 11.79
N THR A 391 -17.13 10.43 12.66
CA THR A 391 -18.52 10.06 12.98
C THR A 391 -19.04 10.69 14.27
N GLY A 392 -18.15 11.18 15.14
CA GLY A 392 -18.49 11.64 16.49
C GLY A 392 -18.84 10.50 17.46
N ARG A 393 -18.65 9.24 17.07
CA ARG A 393 -18.92 8.07 17.91
C ARG A 393 -17.61 7.44 18.37
N ALA A 394 -17.44 7.33 19.68
CA ALA A 394 -16.29 6.64 20.24
C ALA A 394 -16.29 5.15 19.85
N LEU A 395 -15.10 4.59 19.65
CA LEU A 395 -14.92 3.18 19.35
C LEU A 395 -14.38 2.46 20.60
N ASP A 396 -15.27 2.13 21.52
CA ASP A 396 -14.87 1.69 22.88
C ASP A 396 -14.73 0.17 23.02
N SER A 397 -15.06 -0.59 21.97
CA SER A 397 -14.97 -2.06 21.96
C SER A 397 -13.54 -2.56 21.72
N PHE A 398 -12.59 -2.17 22.58
CA PHE A 398 -11.17 -2.55 22.47
C PHE A 398 -10.96 -4.08 22.49
N GLY A 399 -11.85 -4.84 23.13
CA GLY A 399 -11.87 -6.30 23.05
C GLY A 399 -12.03 -6.79 21.60
N LEU A 400 -13.06 -6.32 20.90
CA LEU A 400 -13.35 -6.71 19.51
C LEU A 400 -12.23 -6.29 18.56
N MET A 401 -11.67 -5.08 18.71
CA MET A 401 -10.54 -4.64 17.90
C MET A 401 -9.33 -5.55 18.05
N ARG A 402 -8.99 -5.94 19.30
CA ARG A 402 -7.87 -6.84 19.55
C ARG A 402 -8.16 -8.24 18.99
N THR A 403 -9.38 -8.75 19.14
CA THR A 403 -9.78 -10.03 18.54
C THR A 403 -9.65 -9.98 17.01
N GLN A 404 -10.14 -8.92 16.35
CA GLN A 404 -9.95 -8.73 14.91
C GLN A 404 -8.46 -8.74 14.52
N LEU A 405 -7.63 -7.98 15.23
CA LEU A 405 -6.19 -7.89 14.95
C LEU A 405 -5.50 -9.26 15.10
N TRP A 406 -5.80 -10.01 16.15
CA TRP A 406 -5.24 -11.34 16.35
C TRP A 406 -5.72 -12.35 15.31
N LEU A 407 -7.02 -12.38 15.00
CA LEU A 407 -7.57 -13.27 13.97
C LEU A 407 -6.95 -12.98 12.61
N TRP A 408 -6.81 -11.70 12.25
CA TRP A 408 -6.17 -11.29 11.00
C TRP A 408 -4.70 -11.68 10.97
N PHE A 409 -3.93 -11.35 12.01
CA PHE A 409 -2.52 -11.70 12.11
C PHE A 409 -2.29 -13.22 12.02
N ILE A 410 -3.00 -14.02 12.82
CA ILE A 410 -2.88 -15.47 12.83
C ILE A 410 -3.31 -16.04 11.47
N GLY A 411 -4.43 -15.57 10.91
CA GLY A 411 -4.92 -16.01 9.61
C GLY A 411 -3.91 -15.77 8.50
N MET A 412 -3.25 -14.61 8.51
CA MET A 412 -2.19 -14.30 7.55
C MET A 412 -0.97 -15.22 7.73
N ILE A 413 -0.48 -15.44 8.95
CA ILE A 413 0.62 -16.40 9.20
C ILE A 413 0.27 -17.79 8.68
N VAL A 414 -0.90 -18.31 9.06
CA VAL A 414 -1.35 -19.66 8.69
C VAL A 414 -1.49 -19.79 7.17
N THR A 415 -1.90 -18.73 6.48
CA THR A 415 -2.03 -18.72 5.02
C THR A 415 -0.68 -18.64 4.33
N THR A 416 0.21 -17.74 4.77
CA THR A 416 1.41 -17.38 4.01
C THR A 416 2.64 -18.20 4.35
N PHE A 417 2.78 -18.72 5.57
CA PHE A 417 3.98 -19.49 5.94
C PHE A 417 4.12 -20.78 5.11
N PRO A 418 3.05 -21.59 4.92
CA PRO A 418 3.14 -22.76 4.03
C PRO A 418 3.58 -22.40 2.62
N TRP A 419 3.16 -21.26 2.07
CA TRP A 419 3.55 -20.80 0.72
C TRP A 419 5.04 -20.48 0.55
N HIS A 420 5.83 -20.37 1.62
CA HIS A 420 7.28 -20.21 1.51
C HIS A 420 8.00 -21.56 1.45
N TYR A 421 7.31 -22.66 1.80
CA TYR A 421 7.86 -24.01 1.75
C TYR A 421 7.64 -24.69 0.39
N VAL A 422 6.51 -24.38 -0.27
CA VAL A 422 6.11 -24.89 -1.59
C VAL A 422 6.54 -23.93 -2.69
#